data_AF-A0A957IFI8-F1
#
_entry.id   AF-A0A957IFI8-F1
#
_cell.length_a   1.000
_cell.length_b   1.000
_cell.length_c   1.000
_cell.angle_alpha   90.00
_cell.angle_beta   90.00
_cell.angle_gamma   90.00
#
_symmetry.space_group_name_H-M   'P 1'
#
loop_
_entity.id
_entity.type
_entity.pdbx_description
1 polymer ?
#
loop_
_entity_poly.entity_id
_entity_poly.type
_entity_poly.pdbx_seq_one_letter_code
_entity_poly.pdbx_strand_id
1 'polypeptide(L)'
;MNTNQANYESLRRQYMAYFQDGIWDIVLGLWIVLGGIMMLADMVYLTAVWVILLAPIVWAGKRWITMPRLTDDELNEVRPYQVNKTRGLMLVGGLVLLVAGTFVLGTFFVDTAWAVPMRTIWMLIALGTFVALLIWFGLRFKSPRWYGYAGLLLVSTLAFTMLGWSDLPGMMIGIGSVIVLGGIIVLIRFLNNHPVLPDKELDW
;
A
#
# COMPACT_ATOMS: atom_id res chain seq x y z
N MET A 1 -10.56 11.52 35.90
CA MET A 1 -9.88 11.17 34.63
C MET A 1 -8.75 12.15 34.43
N ASN A 2 -7.49 11.68 34.37
CA ASN A 2 -6.34 12.56 34.20
C ASN A 2 -6.40 13.23 32.82
N THR A 3 -6.34 14.56 32.77
CA THR A 3 -6.36 15.40 31.56
C THR A 3 -5.34 14.94 30.51
N ASN A 4 -4.22 14.36 30.94
CA ASN A 4 -3.23 13.77 30.04
C ASN A 4 -3.76 12.56 29.25
N GLN A 5 -4.55 11.65 29.86
CA GLN A 5 -5.08 10.47 29.17
C GLN A 5 -6.15 10.81 28.12
N ALA A 6 -7.01 11.80 28.41
CA ALA A 6 -8.01 12.28 27.46
C ALA A 6 -7.36 12.90 26.21
N ASN A 7 -6.24 13.61 26.39
CA ASN A 7 -5.47 14.19 25.29
C ASN A 7 -4.86 13.09 24.39
N TYR A 8 -4.24 12.04 24.98
CA TYR A 8 -3.67 10.94 24.18
C TYR A 8 -4.72 10.17 23.35
N GLU A 9 -5.97 10.07 23.82
CA GLU A 9 -7.04 9.39 23.08
C GLU A 9 -7.58 10.22 21.91
N SER A 10 -7.73 11.54 22.06
CA SER A 10 -8.10 12.43 20.95
C SER A 10 -7.00 12.47 19.89
N LEU A 11 -5.73 12.64 20.31
CA LEU A 11 -4.54 12.55 19.46
C LEU A 11 -4.50 11.25 18.64
N ARG A 12 -4.79 10.12 19.29
CA ARG A 12 -4.79 8.82 18.61
C ARG A 12 -5.88 8.73 17.55
N ARG A 13 -7.10 9.23 17.81
CA ARG A 13 -8.20 9.22 16.83
C ARG A 13 -7.87 10.07 15.61
N GLN A 14 -7.28 11.23 15.85
CA GLN A 14 -6.81 12.18 14.85
C GLN A 14 -5.70 11.60 13.96
N TYR A 15 -4.71 10.96 14.57
CA TYR A 15 -3.66 10.23 13.84
C TYR A 15 -4.21 9.07 12.98
N MET A 16 -5.27 8.39 13.45
CA MET A 16 -5.94 7.36 12.65
C MET A 16 -6.66 7.97 11.44
N ALA A 17 -7.22 9.17 11.53
CA ALA A 17 -7.90 9.83 10.41
C ALA A 17 -6.96 10.04 9.21
N TYR A 18 -5.70 10.45 9.44
CA TYR A 18 -4.71 10.66 8.37
C TYR A 18 -4.37 9.39 7.57
N PHE A 19 -4.39 8.22 8.21
CA PHE A 19 -4.13 6.93 7.56
C PHE A 19 -5.41 6.23 7.08
N GLN A 20 -6.58 6.80 7.38
CA GLN A 20 -7.88 6.24 7.00
C GLN A 20 -8.52 6.96 5.81
N ASP A 21 -7.83 7.89 5.17
CA ASP A 21 -8.28 8.66 4.00
C ASP A 21 -8.47 7.82 2.72
N GLY A 22 -8.02 6.56 2.69
CA GLY A 22 -8.18 5.67 1.54
C GLY A 22 -7.17 5.89 0.42
N ILE A 23 -6.34 6.95 0.49
CA ILE A 23 -5.31 7.21 -0.52
C ILE A 23 -4.29 6.08 -0.54
N TRP A 24 -3.89 5.57 0.64
CA TRP A 24 -3.00 4.42 0.74
C TRP A 24 -3.58 3.14 0.14
N ASP A 25 -4.89 2.94 0.31
CA ASP A 25 -5.61 1.78 -0.21
C ASP A 25 -5.62 1.84 -1.76
N ILE A 26 -5.91 3.01 -2.33
CA ILE A 26 -5.86 3.25 -3.79
C ILE A 26 -4.46 3.00 -4.34
N VAL A 27 -3.42 3.51 -3.69
CA VAL A 27 -2.04 3.35 -4.14
C VAL A 27 -1.62 1.90 -4.12
N LEU A 28 -1.96 1.18 -3.05
CA LEU A 28 -1.68 -0.24 -2.94
C LEU A 28 -2.37 -1.03 -4.05
N GLY A 29 -3.67 -0.78 -4.25
CA GLY A 29 -4.43 -1.42 -5.32
C GLY A 29 -3.86 -1.12 -6.70
N LEU A 30 -3.54 0.15 -6.99
CA LEU A 30 -2.92 0.57 -8.26
C LEU A 30 -1.57 -0.11 -8.47
N TRP A 31 -0.75 -0.24 -7.43
CA TRP A 31 0.51 -0.93 -7.53
C TRP A 31 0.35 -2.41 -7.90
N ILE A 32 -0.65 -3.09 -7.32
CA ILE A 32 -0.97 -4.48 -7.66
C ILE A 32 -1.52 -4.60 -9.08
N VAL A 33 -2.44 -3.71 -9.50
CA VAL A 33 -2.99 -3.69 -10.87
C VAL A 33 -1.89 -3.46 -11.89
N LEU A 34 -1.06 -2.44 -11.68
CA LEU A 34 0.08 -2.15 -12.55
C LEU A 34 1.05 -3.33 -12.58
N GLY A 35 1.29 -4.00 -11.45
CA GLY A 35 2.06 -5.23 -11.40
C GLY A 35 1.51 -6.29 -12.36
N GLY A 36 0.20 -6.57 -12.30
CA GLY A 36 -0.45 -7.51 -13.22
C GLY A 36 -0.40 -7.07 -14.69
N ILE A 37 -0.61 -5.79 -15.00
CA ILE A 37 -0.49 -5.25 -16.37
C ILE A 37 0.94 -5.40 -16.89
N MET A 38 1.94 -5.10 -16.07
CA MET A 38 3.35 -5.21 -16.44
C MET A 38 3.76 -6.68 -16.63
N MET A 39 3.12 -7.62 -15.93
CA MET A 39 3.30 -9.06 -16.19
C MET A 39 2.74 -9.46 -17.55
N LEU A 40 1.58 -8.93 -17.96
CA LEU A 40 1.03 -9.18 -19.31
C LEU A 40 1.92 -8.61 -20.42
N ALA A 41 2.67 -7.55 -20.13
CA ALA A 41 3.58 -6.89 -21.07
C ALA A 41 5.02 -7.43 -21.02
N ASP A 42 5.32 -8.45 -20.22
CA ASP A 42 6.68 -8.95 -19.95
C ASP A 42 7.65 -7.86 -19.41
N MET A 43 7.10 -6.83 -18.76
CA MET A 43 7.84 -5.68 -18.21
C MET A 43 7.81 -5.65 -16.68
N VAL A 44 7.80 -6.82 -16.03
CA VAL A 44 7.68 -6.95 -14.55
C VAL A 44 8.72 -6.14 -13.78
N TYR A 45 9.91 -5.93 -14.35
CA TYR A 45 10.96 -5.10 -13.76
C TYR A 45 10.53 -3.64 -13.54
N LEU A 46 9.58 -3.13 -14.33
CA LEU A 46 9.05 -1.78 -14.17
C LEU A 46 8.12 -1.63 -12.96
N THR A 47 7.57 -2.74 -12.43
CA THR A 47 6.69 -2.70 -11.25
C THR A 47 7.39 -2.09 -10.02
N ALA A 48 8.70 -2.30 -9.87
CA ALA A 48 9.49 -1.67 -8.81
C ALA A 48 9.69 -0.17 -9.04
N VAL A 49 9.88 0.24 -10.31
CA VAL A 49 10.01 1.65 -10.70
C VAL A 49 8.72 2.40 -10.38
N TRP A 50 7.56 1.78 -10.62
CA TRP A 50 6.27 2.38 -10.31
C TRP A 50 6.06 2.67 -8.82
N VAL A 51 6.61 1.88 -7.89
CA VAL A 51 6.57 2.21 -6.45
C VAL A 51 7.23 3.56 -6.18
N ILE A 52 8.39 3.78 -6.78
CA ILE A 52 9.19 4.99 -6.61
C ILE A 52 8.47 6.18 -7.22
N LEU A 53 7.85 6.01 -8.39
CA LEU A 53 7.09 7.06 -9.07
C LEU A 53 5.75 7.39 -8.40
N LEU A 54 5.08 6.40 -7.81
CA LEU A 54 3.82 6.61 -7.10
C LEU A 54 4.03 7.34 -5.78
N ALA A 55 5.13 7.10 -5.08
CA ALA A 55 5.42 7.73 -3.79
C ALA A 55 5.24 9.27 -3.78
N PRO A 56 5.86 10.07 -4.66
CA PRO A 56 5.65 11.53 -4.69
C PRO A 56 4.22 11.92 -5.06
N ILE A 57 3.52 11.13 -5.89
CA ILE A 57 2.13 11.37 -6.25
C ILE A 57 1.22 11.18 -5.03
N VAL A 58 1.45 10.14 -4.22
CA VAL A 58 0.74 9.93 -2.94
C VAL A 58 0.92 11.13 -2.02
N TRP A 59 2.16 11.59 -1.92
CA TRP A 59 2.52 12.72 -1.08
C TRP A 59 1.86 14.02 -1.53
N ALA A 60 1.88 14.31 -2.82
CA ALA A 60 1.19 15.45 -3.41
C ALA A 60 -0.32 15.34 -3.19
N GLY A 61 -0.91 14.16 -3.44
CA GLY A 61 -2.33 13.89 -3.23
C GLY A 61 -2.77 14.11 -1.79
N LYS A 62 -2.01 13.58 -0.81
CA LYS A 62 -2.27 13.82 0.62
C LYS A 62 -2.13 15.28 0.99
N ARG A 63 -1.18 16.00 0.40
CA ARG A 63 -0.98 17.43 0.65
C ARG A 63 -2.15 18.27 0.14
N TRP A 64 -2.76 17.89 -0.97
CA TRP A 64 -3.86 18.65 -1.59
C TRP A 64 -5.23 18.23 -1.09
N ILE A 65 -5.40 16.95 -0.75
CA ILE A 65 -6.69 16.39 -0.37
C ILE A 65 -6.80 16.28 1.16
N THR A 66 -5.85 15.63 1.81
CA THR A 66 -5.99 15.31 3.24
C THR A 66 -5.64 16.50 4.12
N MET A 67 -4.53 17.21 3.85
CA MET A 67 -4.05 18.30 4.73
C MET A 67 -5.03 19.47 4.91
N PRO A 68 -5.73 20.00 3.88
CA PRO A 68 -6.66 21.12 4.07
C PRO A 68 -7.90 20.77 4.90
N ARG A 69 -8.12 19.48 5.16
CA ARG A 69 -9.28 18.95 5.89
C ARG A 69 -8.92 18.58 7.34
N LEU A 70 -7.66 18.77 7.73
CA LEU A 70 -7.17 18.52 9.09
C LEU A 70 -7.08 19.82 9.88
N THR A 71 -7.38 19.76 11.17
CA THR A 71 -7.21 20.89 12.11
C THR A 71 -5.72 21.16 12.38
N ASP A 72 -5.39 22.31 12.97
CA ASP A 72 -3.99 22.68 13.27
C ASP A 72 -3.32 21.75 14.27
N ASP A 73 -4.08 21.29 15.26
CA ASP A 73 -3.62 20.29 16.22
C ASP A 73 -3.26 18.98 15.49
N GLU A 74 -4.12 18.53 14.58
CA GLU A 74 -3.89 17.34 13.75
C GLU A 74 -2.65 17.48 12.85
N LEU A 75 -2.43 18.66 12.25
CA LEU A 75 -1.29 18.92 11.38
C LEU A 75 0.05 18.95 12.12
N ASN A 76 0.09 19.54 13.31
CA ASN A 76 1.30 19.62 14.13
C ASN A 76 1.82 18.25 14.57
N GLU A 77 0.92 17.27 14.71
CA GLU A 77 1.28 15.89 15.04
C GLU A 77 1.73 15.05 13.84
N VAL A 78 1.20 15.35 12.65
CA VAL A 78 1.56 14.63 11.43
C VAL A 78 2.92 15.11 10.91
N ARG A 79 3.26 16.41 11.04
CA ARG A 79 4.53 17.04 10.61
C ARG A 79 5.81 16.27 11.01
N PRO A 80 6.05 15.86 12.26
CA PRO A 80 7.27 15.14 12.64
C PRO A 80 7.39 13.73 12.02
N TYR A 81 6.27 13.11 11.65
CA TYR A 81 6.26 11.78 11.02
C TYR A 81 6.43 11.84 9.49
N GLN A 82 6.27 13.03 8.91
CA GLN A 82 6.25 13.23 7.47
C GLN A 82 7.65 13.16 6.82
N VAL A 83 8.69 13.67 7.46
CA VAL A 83 9.90 14.02 6.69
C VAL A 83 10.94 12.88 6.62
N ASN A 84 11.10 12.05 7.67
CA ASN A 84 12.23 11.10 7.72
C ASN A 84 11.86 9.61 7.87
N LYS A 85 10.76 9.25 8.54
CA LYS A 85 10.51 7.85 8.94
C LYS A 85 9.74 7.03 7.90
N THR A 86 8.77 7.64 7.23
CA THR A 86 7.99 7.03 6.13
C THR A 86 8.80 6.92 4.85
N ARG A 87 9.68 7.89 4.56
CA ARG A 87 10.65 7.82 3.45
C ARG A 87 11.60 6.63 3.60
N GLY A 88 12.18 6.43 4.79
CA GLY A 88 13.04 5.27 5.06
C GLY A 88 12.28 3.95 4.88
N LEU A 89 11.03 3.86 5.34
CA LEU A 89 10.19 2.69 5.14
C LEU A 89 9.89 2.40 3.66
N MET A 90 9.54 3.42 2.88
CA MET A 90 9.28 3.27 1.45
C MET A 90 10.55 2.85 0.69
N LEU A 91 11.70 3.40 1.08
CA LEU A 91 12.99 3.04 0.49
C LEU A 91 13.38 1.61 0.86
N VAL A 92 13.22 1.19 2.11
CA VAL A 92 13.51 -0.18 2.55
C VAL A 92 12.53 -1.17 1.93
N GLY A 93 11.22 -0.87 1.94
CA GLY A 93 10.20 -1.71 1.31
C GLY A 93 10.40 -1.80 -0.21
N GLY A 94 10.68 -0.67 -0.86
CA GLY A 94 11.02 -0.60 -2.27
C GLY A 94 12.29 -1.39 -2.59
N LEU A 95 13.33 -1.30 -1.75
CA LEU A 95 14.57 -2.04 -1.92
C LEU A 95 14.36 -3.55 -1.74
N VAL A 96 13.60 -3.98 -0.73
CA VAL A 96 13.25 -5.39 -0.52
C VAL A 96 12.48 -5.94 -1.72
N LEU A 97 11.52 -5.18 -2.24
CA LEU A 97 10.76 -5.55 -3.44
C LEU A 97 11.61 -5.55 -4.70
N LEU A 98 12.56 -4.62 -4.83
CA LEU A 98 13.49 -4.56 -5.94
C LEU A 98 14.44 -5.76 -5.90
N VAL A 99 15.02 -6.10 -4.75
CA VAL A 99 15.87 -7.28 -4.57
C VAL A 99 15.08 -8.55 -4.89
N ALA A 100 13.89 -8.71 -4.34
CA ALA A 100 13.02 -9.85 -4.65
C ALA A 100 12.67 -9.91 -6.15
N GLY A 101 12.35 -8.77 -6.77
CA GLY A 101 12.04 -8.66 -8.20
C GLY A 101 13.24 -9.02 -9.09
N THR A 102 14.43 -8.52 -8.78
CA THR A 102 15.66 -8.85 -9.53
C THR A 102 16.03 -10.33 -9.42
N PHE A 103 15.82 -10.95 -8.26
CA PHE A 103 16.06 -12.38 -8.09
C PHE A 103 15.06 -13.24 -8.87
N VAL A 104 13.78 -12.89 -8.84
CA VAL A 104 12.74 -13.56 -9.65
C VAL A 104 13.08 -13.43 -11.14
N LEU A 105 13.42 -12.22 -11.61
CA LEU A 105 13.81 -11.99 -13.01
C LEU A 105 15.06 -12.78 -13.42
N GLY A 106 16.07 -12.87 -12.54
CA GLY A 106 17.26 -13.68 -12.78
C GLY A 106 16.94 -15.15 -13.07
N THR A 107 15.85 -15.69 -12.50
CA THR A 107 15.40 -17.05 -12.79
C THR A 107 14.60 -17.19 -14.09
N PHE A 108 14.07 -16.10 -14.66
CA PHE A 108 13.35 -16.10 -15.94
C PHE A 108 14.29 -16.15 -17.15
N PHE A 109 15.51 -15.61 -17.03
CA PHE A 109 16.51 -15.62 -18.12
C PHE A 109 17.39 -16.88 -18.17
N VAL A 110 17.16 -17.83 -17.24
CA VAL A 110 17.88 -19.10 -17.18
C VAL A 110 16.89 -20.23 -17.44
N ASP A 111 16.95 -20.81 -18.64
CA ASP A 111 16.13 -21.97 -19.04
C ASP A 111 16.89 -23.26 -18.75
N THR A 112 16.94 -23.61 -17.48
CA THR A 112 17.48 -24.88 -17.01
C THR A 112 16.38 -25.69 -16.32
N ALA A 113 16.47 -27.02 -16.33
CA ALA A 113 15.47 -27.90 -15.72
C ALA A 113 15.23 -27.64 -14.21
N TRP A 114 16.21 -27.04 -13.53
CA TRP A 114 16.11 -26.62 -12.12
C TRP A 114 15.46 -25.24 -11.94
N ALA A 115 15.38 -24.41 -12.98
CA ALA A 115 14.80 -23.07 -12.90
C ALA A 115 13.27 -23.08 -12.72
N VAL A 116 12.57 -24.08 -13.27
CA VAL A 116 11.09 -24.17 -13.19
C VAL A 116 10.58 -24.29 -11.74
N PRO A 117 11.01 -25.28 -10.92
CA PRO A 117 10.58 -25.34 -9.53
C PRO A 117 11.08 -24.14 -8.71
N MET A 118 12.24 -23.60 -9.07
CA MET A 118 12.80 -22.41 -8.44
C MET A 118 11.89 -21.19 -8.62
N ARG A 119 11.38 -20.95 -9.85
CA ARG A 119 10.46 -19.83 -10.15
C ARG A 119 9.21 -19.88 -9.26
N THR A 120 8.61 -21.06 -9.07
CA THR A 120 7.43 -21.23 -8.22
C THR A 120 7.72 -20.93 -6.75
N ILE A 121 8.84 -21.44 -6.22
CA ILE A 121 9.25 -21.19 -4.83
C ILE A 121 9.51 -19.69 -4.61
N TRP A 122 10.20 -19.03 -5.54
CA TRP A 122 10.49 -17.60 -5.43
C TRP A 122 9.23 -16.73 -5.50
N MET A 123 8.26 -17.08 -6.35
CA MET A 123 6.96 -16.41 -6.37
C MET A 123 6.22 -16.54 -5.03
N LEU A 124 6.21 -17.73 -4.43
CA LEU A 124 5.61 -17.94 -3.11
C LEU A 124 6.32 -17.14 -2.02
N ILE A 125 7.66 -17.05 -2.05
CA ILE A 125 8.45 -16.24 -1.11
C ILE A 125 8.13 -14.75 -1.29
N ALA A 126 8.05 -14.27 -2.53
CA ALA A 126 7.73 -12.88 -2.84
C ALA A 126 6.33 -12.52 -2.33
N LEU A 127 5.34 -13.38 -2.59
CA LEU A 127 3.98 -13.22 -2.07
C LEU A 127 3.95 -13.26 -0.54
N GLY A 128 4.62 -14.24 0.08
CA GLY A 128 4.68 -14.38 1.53
C GLY A 128 5.32 -13.16 2.20
N THR A 129 6.38 -12.63 1.60
CA THR A 129 7.04 -11.39 2.05
C THR A 129 6.10 -10.19 1.91
N PHE A 130 5.36 -10.10 0.81
CA PHE A 130 4.40 -9.03 0.60
C PHE A 130 3.24 -9.09 1.61
N VAL A 131 2.67 -10.27 1.87
CA VAL A 131 1.65 -10.48 2.91
C VAL A 131 2.20 -10.13 4.29
N ALA A 132 3.42 -10.54 4.61
CA ALA A 132 4.08 -10.20 5.88
C ALA A 132 4.26 -8.68 6.03
N LEU A 133 4.64 -7.98 4.96
CA LEU A 133 4.72 -6.52 4.95
C LEU A 133 3.36 -5.90 5.25
N LEU A 134 2.26 -6.35 4.62
CA LEU A 134 0.92 -5.84 4.90
C LEU A 134 0.49 -6.04 6.35
N ILE A 135 0.75 -7.22 6.92
CA ILE A 135 0.47 -7.51 8.33
C ILE A 135 1.29 -6.57 9.23
N TRP A 136 2.57 -6.39 8.91
CA TRP A 136 3.44 -5.48 9.65
C TRP A 136 2.98 -4.02 9.57
N PHE A 137 2.53 -3.56 8.39
CA PHE A 137 1.86 -2.27 8.23
C PHE A 137 0.58 -2.19 9.09
N GLY A 138 -0.24 -3.23 9.09
CA GLY A 138 -1.43 -3.33 9.93
C GLY A 138 -1.13 -3.20 11.42
N LEU A 139 -0.07 -3.86 11.91
CA LEU A 139 0.39 -3.79 13.29
C LEU A 139 0.94 -2.40 13.63
N ARG A 140 1.75 -1.82 12.73
CA ARG A 140 2.42 -0.54 12.95
C ARG A 140 1.45 0.63 12.96
N PHE A 141 0.50 0.64 12.03
CA PHE A 141 -0.49 1.71 11.86
C PHE A 141 -1.81 1.41 12.58
N LYS A 142 -1.92 0.25 13.24
CA LYS A 142 -3.13 -0.23 13.95
C LYS A 142 -4.40 -0.17 13.10
N SER A 143 -4.28 -0.21 11.78
CA SER A 143 -5.42 -0.13 10.87
C SER A 143 -5.87 -1.54 10.48
N PRO A 144 -7.11 -1.94 10.81
CA PRO A 144 -7.59 -3.29 10.55
C PRO A 144 -7.67 -3.62 9.05
N ARG A 145 -7.71 -2.59 8.19
CA ARG A 145 -7.84 -2.73 6.72
C ARG A 145 -6.66 -3.48 6.10
N TRP A 146 -5.44 -3.25 6.58
CA TRP A 146 -4.25 -3.93 6.08
C TRP A 146 -4.29 -5.45 6.30
N TYR A 147 -4.86 -5.92 7.40
CA TYR A 147 -5.09 -7.36 7.60
C TYR A 147 -6.16 -7.88 6.64
N GLY A 148 -7.18 -7.06 6.35
CA GLY A 148 -8.18 -7.37 5.32
C GLY A 148 -7.55 -7.58 3.95
N TYR A 149 -6.63 -6.70 3.53
CA TYR A 149 -5.92 -6.84 2.26
C TYR A 149 -4.95 -8.02 2.25
N ALA A 150 -4.23 -8.25 3.36
CA ALA A 150 -3.37 -9.42 3.51
C ALA A 150 -4.17 -10.73 3.39
N GLY A 151 -5.32 -10.81 4.08
CA GLY A 151 -6.23 -11.94 4.03
C GLY A 151 -6.82 -12.12 2.63
N LEU A 152 -7.24 -11.03 1.98
CA LEU A 152 -7.77 -11.07 0.62
C LEU A 152 -6.73 -11.60 -0.37
N LEU A 153 -5.49 -11.11 -0.32
CA LEU A 153 -4.39 -11.63 -1.15
C LEU A 153 -4.12 -13.12 -0.91
N LEU A 154 -4.06 -13.55 0.35
CA LEU A 154 -3.77 -14.94 0.70
C LEU A 154 -4.92 -15.86 0.26
N VAL A 155 -6.16 -15.52 0.58
CA VAL A 155 -7.35 -16.31 0.23
C VAL A 155 -7.52 -16.36 -1.28
N SER A 156 -7.38 -15.23 -1.98
CA SER A 156 -7.50 -15.21 -3.44
C SER A 156 -6.39 -16.03 -4.11
N THR A 157 -5.14 -15.94 -3.63
CA THR A 157 -4.05 -16.78 -4.17
C THR A 157 -4.35 -18.26 -3.95
N LEU A 158 -4.74 -18.64 -2.74
CA LEU A 158 -5.07 -20.03 -2.42
C LEU A 158 -6.23 -20.53 -3.27
N ALA A 159 -7.30 -19.75 -3.41
CA ALA A 159 -8.44 -20.09 -4.26
C ALA A 159 -8.02 -20.27 -5.73
N PHE A 160 -7.23 -19.36 -6.30
CA PHE A 160 -6.73 -19.49 -7.68
C PHE A 160 -5.89 -20.77 -7.87
N THR A 161 -4.99 -21.07 -6.92
CA THR A 161 -4.19 -22.30 -6.98
C THR A 161 -5.04 -23.58 -6.88
N MET A 162 -6.07 -23.59 -6.03
CA MET A 162 -6.97 -24.74 -5.89
C MET A 162 -7.88 -24.94 -7.10
N LEU A 163 -8.25 -23.86 -7.80
CA LEU A 163 -9.03 -23.92 -9.03
C LEU A 163 -8.19 -24.30 -10.27
N GLY A 164 -6.87 -24.44 -10.12
CA GLY A 164 -5.95 -24.72 -11.22
C GLY A 164 -5.79 -23.55 -12.20
N TRP A 165 -6.19 -22.34 -11.80
CA TRP A 165 -6.02 -21.14 -12.61
C TRP A 165 -4.58 -20.64 -12.52
N SER A 166 -3.87 -20.67 -13.65
CA SER A 166 -2.48 -20.22 -13.77
C SER A 166 -2.33 -18.77 -14.23
N ASP A 167 -3.44 -18.06 -14.49
CA ASP A 167 -3.43 -16.65 -14.90
C ASP A 167 -3.18 -15.70 -13.71
N LEU A 168 -1.93 -15.70 -13.27
CA LEU A 168 -1.43 -14.81 -12.21
C LEU A 168 -1.62 -13.31 -12.54
N PRO A 169 -1.35 -12.83 -13.77
CA PRO A 169 -1.62 -11.43 -14.12
C PRO A 169 -3.10 -11.05 -13.94
N GLY A 170 -4.02 -11.88 -14.43
CA GLY A 170 -5.47 -11.66 -14.26
C GLY A 170 -5.89 -11.62 -12.78
N MET A 171 -5.33 -12.50 -11.96
CA MET A 171 -5.54 -12.49 -10.51
C MET A 171 -5.11 -11.18 -9.87
N MET A 172 -3.89 -10.70 -10.19
CA MET A 172 -3.36 -9.45 -9.64
C MET A 172 -4.22 -8.26 -10.07
N ILE A 173 -4.62 -8.19 -11.34
CA ILE A 173 -5.50 -7.12 -11.83
C ILE A 173 -6.85 -7.16 -11.08
N GLY A 174 -7.45 -8.33 -10.91
CA GLY A 174 -8.72 -8.49 -10.20
C GLY A 174 -8.63 -8.04 -8.74
N ILE A 175 -7.66 -8.57 -7.99
CA ILE A 175 -7.44 -8.22 -6.57
C ILE A 175 -7.13 -6.72 -6.42
N GLY A 176 -6.19 -6.21 -7.23
CA GLY A 176 -5.80 -4.81 -7.19
C GLY A 176 -6.99 -3.89 -7.48
N SER A 177 -7.84 -4.25 -8.44
CA SER A 177 -9.05 -3.48 -8.77
C SER A 177 -10.04 -3.44 -7.61
N VAL A 178 -10.26 -4.57 -6.92
CA VAL A 178 -11.12 -4.62 -5.72
C VAL A 178 -10.57 -3.70 -4.63
N ILE A 179 -9.25 -3.70 -4.41
CA ILE A 179 -8.60 -2.84 -3.42
C ILE A 179 -8.73 -1.36 -3.81
N VAL A 180 -8.50 -1.00 -5.09
CA VAL A 180 -8.68 0.37 -5.59
C VAL A 180 -10.11 0.84 -5.36
N LEU A 181 -11.11 0.04 -5.75
CA LEU A 181 -12.52 0.39 -5.56
C LEU A 181 -12.84 0.58 -4.07
N GLY A 182 -12.35 -0.31 -3.21
CA GLY A 182 -12.47 -0.16 -1.75
C GLY A 182 -11.84 1.14 -1.24
N GLY A 183 -10.64 1.47 -1.71
CA GLY A 183 -9.95 2.72 -1.38
C GLY A 183 -10.69 3.97 -1.85
N ILE A 184 -11.28 3.93 -3.05
CA ILE A 184 -12.12 5.02 -3.57
C ILE A 184 -13.36 5.21 -2.69
N ILE A 185 -14.06 4.13 -2.30
CA ILE A 185 -15.22 4.21 -1.41
C ILE A 185 -14.85 4.83 -0.07
N VAL A 186 -13.71 4.43 0.49
CA VAL A 186 -13.18 5.00 1.73
C VAL A 186 -12.85 6.48 1.56
N LEU A 187 -12.19 6.86 0.45
CA LEU A 187 -11.84 8.24 0.16
C LEU A 187 -13.08 9.12 0.02
N ILE A 188 -14.11 8.66 -0.69
CA ILE A 188 -15.38 9.39 -0.82
C ILE A 188 -16.03 9.58 0.55
N ARG A 189 -16.06 8.53 1.38
CA ARG A 189 -16.57 8.65 2.76
C ARG A 189 -15.76 9.64 3.59
N PHE A 190 -14.44 9.63 3.45
CA PHE A 190 -13.56 10.56 4.13
C PHE A 190 -13.86 12.02 3.72
N LEU A 191 -13.97 12.28 2.41
CA LEU A 191 -14.28 13.59 1.86
C LEU A 191 -15.65 14.11 2.33
N ASN A 192 -16.66 13.24 2.41
CA ASN A 192 -17.99 13.61 2.87
C ASN A 192 -18.03 13.93 4.37
N ASN A 193 -17.18 13.27 5.17
CA ASN A 193 -17.15 13.45 6.62
C ASN A 193 -16.20 14.57 7.07
N HIS A 194 -15.25 14.97 6.24
CA HIS A 194 -14.26 16.02 6.54
C HIS A 194 -14.32 17.12 5.46
N PRO A 195 -15.29 18.04 5.56
CA PRO A 195 -15.35 19.19 4.65
C PRO A 195 -14.11 20.08 4.80
N VAL A 196 -13.78 20.81 3.74
CA VAL A 196 -12.63 21.73 3.75
C VAL A 196 -12.91 22.86 4.73
N LEU A 197 -11.93 23.18 5.58
CA LEU A 197 -12.02 24.28 6.53
C LEU A 197 -11.90 25.63 5.78
N PRO A 198 -12.88 26.56 5.88
CA PRO A 198 -12.93 27.76 5.04
C PRO A 198 -11.76 28.75 5.18
N ASP A 199 -11.09 28.81 6.33
CA ASP A 199 -10.18 29.91 6.69
C ASP A 199 -8.72 29.50 6.90
N LYS A 200 -8.29 28.37 6.33
CA LYS A 200 -6.90 27.93 6.45
C LYS A 200 -6.06 28.48 5.30
N GLU A 201 -5.48 29.66 5.47
CA GLU A 201 -4.30 30.05 4.69
C GLU A 201 -3.19 29.05 5.04
N LEU A 202 -2.95 28.12 4.10
CA LEU A 202 -1.83 27.20 4.21
C LEU A 202 -0.55 28.01 4.02
N ASP A 203 0.03 28.51 5.10
CA ASP A 203 1.39 29.05 5.09
C ASP A 203 2.34 27.91 4.68
N TRP A 204 2.71 27.90 3.40
CA TRP A 204 3.54 26.87 2.76
C TRP A 204 5.03 27.21 2.80
#